data_AF-A0A7R9EJF6-F1
#
_entry.id   AF-A0A7R9EJF6-F1
#
_cell.length_a   1.000
_cell.length_b   1.000
_cell.length_c   1.000
_cell.angle_alpha   90.00
_cell.angle_beta   90.00
_cell.angle_gamma   90.00
#
_symmetry.space_group_name_H-M   'P 1'
#
loop_
_entity.id
_entity.type
_entity.pdbx_description
1 polymer ?
#
loop_
_entity_poly.entity_id
_entity_poly.type
_entity_poly.pdbx_seq_one_letter_code
_entity_poly.pdbx_strand_id
1 'polypeptide(L)'
;MNVIGEDITSHKVRGHLETKVQTFLTNFSPTPKTLYFSRHGESENNVLGKIGGDADLSPRGQQYGLSLARHMNAQNIPNLHVWTSELRRTKQTAEGINASIQHLAPLNELDAVCNNSISLSVITKSGIHIQARDKPR
;
A
#
# COMPACT_ATOMS: atom_id res chain seq x y z
N MET A 1 -33.13 10.81 -4.16
CA MET A 1 -32.04 10.20 -4.96
C MET A 1 -32.03 8.73 -4.63
N ASN A 2 -32.25 7.84 -5.61
CA ASN A 2 -32.21 6.39 -5.38
C ASN A 2 -30.76 5.97 -5.14
N VAL A 3 -30.46 5.38 -3.98
CA VAL A 3 -29.14 4.82 -3.71
C VAL A 3 -29.10 3.44 -4.37
N ILE A 4 -28.24 3.25 -5.36
CA ILE A 4 -28.06 1.92 -5.96
C ILE A 4 -27.50 0.98 -4.87
N GLY A 5 -28.17 -0.14 -4.62
CA GLY A 5 -27.77 -1.14 -3.62
C GLY A 5 -28.52 -1.10 -2.28
N GLU A 6 -29.56 -0.26 -2.15
CA GLU A 6 -30.36 -0.14 -0.91
C GLU A 6 -31.17 -1.41 -0.59
N ASP A 7 -31.65 -2.11 -1.63
CA ASP A 7 -32.32 -3.42 -1.51
C ASP A 7 -31.63 -4.48 -2.38
N ILE A 8 -31.18 -5.58 -1.76
CA ILE A 8 -30.59 -6.73 -2.45
C ILE A 8 -31.39 -7.98 -2.10
N THR A 9 -32.04 -8.58 -3.09
CA THR A 9 -32.68 -9.89 -2.96
C THR A 9 -31.79 -10.96 -3.58
N SER A 10 -31.48 -12.02 -2.83
CA SER A 10 -30.63 -13.12 -3.29
C SER A 10 -31.38 -14.44 -3.22
N HIS A 11 -31.26 -15.28 -4.25
CA HIS A 11 -31.92 -16.59 -4.33
C HIS A 11 -30.89 -17.69 -4.58
N LYS A 12 -31.04 -18.82 -3.88
CA LYS A 12 -30.22 -20.02 -4.05
C LYS A 12 -28.70 -19.78 -3.92
N VAL A 13 -28.28 -18.83 -3.08
CA VAL A 13 -26.86 -18.66 -2.73
C VAL A 13 -26.40 -19.91 -1.98
N ARG A 14 -25.62 -20.75 -2.67
CA ARG A 14 -25.13 -22.03 -2.15
C ARG A 14 -23.69 -22.17 -2.59
N GLY A 15 -22.77 -22.07 -1.65
CA GLY A 15 -21.35 -22.21 -1.92
C GLY A 15 -20.54 -20.95 -1.62
N HIS A 16 -19.22 -21.14 -1.61
CA HIS A 16 -18.26 -20.12 -1.20
C HIS A 16 -18.15 -18.96 -2.19
N LEU A 17 -18.24 -19.26 -3.49
CA LEU A 17 -18.07 -18.26 -4.54
C LEU A 17 -19.29 -17.34 -4.62
N GLU A 18 -20.49 -17.92 -4.57
CA GLU A 18 -21.77 -17.23 -4.59
C GLU A 18 -21.87 -16.27 -3.39
N THR A 19 -21.45 -16.74 -2.21
CA THR A 19 -21.41 -15.91 -0.98
C THR A 19 -20.42 -14.75 -1.11
N LYS A 20 -19.24 -14.97 -1.71
CA LYS A 20 -18.27 -13.90 -1.96
C LYS A 20 -18.79 -12.85 -2.93
N VAL A 21 -19.46 -13.26 -4.01
CA VAL A 21 -20.07 -12.35 -4.98
C VAL A 21 -21.16 -11.52 -4.31
N GLN A 22 -22.06 -12.16 -3.55
CA GLN A 22 -23.09 -11.44 -2.79
C GLN A 22 -22.47 -10.43 -1.83
N THR A 23 -21.47 -10.84 -1.05
CA THR A 23 -20.78 -9.97 -0.08
C THR A 23 -20.13 -8.76 -0.75
N PHE A 24 -19.51 -8.94 -1.91
CA PHE A 24 -18.94 -7.84 -2.67
C PHE A 24 -20.02 -6.83 -3.10
N LEU A 25 -21.14 -7.30 -3.64
CA LEU A 25 -22.24 -6.45 -4.11
C LEU A 25 -22.91 -5.70 -2.97
N THR A 26 -23.11 -6.33 -1.81
CA THR A 26 -23.72 -5.68 -0.63
C THR A 26 -22.84 -4.58 -0.04
N ASN A 27 -21.52 -4.73 -0.09
CA ASN A 27 -20.59 -3.74 0.44
C ASN A 27 -20.16 -2.68 -0.59
N PHE A 28 -20.63 -2.79 -1.83
CA PHE A 28 -20.26 -1.86 -2.89
C PHE A 28 -21.04 -0.54 -2.74
N SER A 29 -20.31 0.56 -2.59
CA SER A 29 -20.89 1.90 -2.58
C SER A 29 -20.45 2.66 -3.84
N PRO A 30 -21.37 3.05 -4.74
CA PRO A 30 -21.05 3.69 -6.01
C PRO A 30 -20.64 5.17 -5.90
N THR A 31 -20.45 5.69 -4.68
CA THR A 31 -19.92 7.05 -4.50
C THR A 31 -18.57 7.21 -5.21
N PRO A 32 -18.39 8.24 -6.05
CA PRO A 32 -17.09 8.55 -6.64
C PRO A 32 -16.04 8.75 -5.54
N LYS A 33 -14.95 7.98 -5.61
CA LYS A 33 -13.81 8.06 -4.69
C LYS A 33 -12.55 8.21 -5.52
N THR A 34 -11.71 9.18 -5.17
CA THR A 34 -10.37 9.30 -5.75
C THR A 34 -9.39 8.54 -4.86
N LEU A 35 -8.69 7.55 -5.44
CA LEU A 35 -7.66 6.79 -4.75
C LEU A 35 -6.29 7.22 -5.25
N TYR A 36 -5.40 7.56 -4.31
CA TYR A 36 -4.01 7.88 -4.59
C TYR A 36 -3.13 6.72 -4.13
N PHE A 37 -2.18 6.33 -4.96
CA PHE A 37 -1.23 5.27 -4.63
C PHE A 37 0.18 5.81 -4.74
N SER A 38 0.98 5.52 -3.71
CA SER A 38 2.42 5.69 -3.78
C SER A 38 3.13 4.61 -2.98
N ARG A 39 4.36 4.30 -3.39
CA ARG A 39 5.30 3.54 -2.56
C ARG A 39 5.84 4.42 -1.44
N HIS A 40 6.49 3.78 -0.45
CA HIS A 40 7.37 4.51 0.45
C HIS A 40 8.54 5.16 -0.32
N GLY A 41 9.09 6.24 0.24
CA GLY A 41 10.37 6.79 -0.21
C GLY A 41 11.48 5.75 -0.15
N GLU A 42 12.56 5.94 -0.90
CA GLU A 42 13.71 5.03 -0.89
C GLU A 42 14.18 4.71 0.53
N SER A 43 14.34 3.41 0.86
CA SER A 43 14.84 2.96 2.17
C SER A 43 16.33 2.63 2.13
N GLU A 44 16.97 2.57 3.29
CA GLU A 44 18.36 2.09 3.41
C GLU A 44 18.55 0.69 2.81
N ASN A 45 17.55 -0.19 2.94
CA ASN A 45 17.58 -1.50 2.28
C ASN A 45 17.55 -1.39 0.76
N ASN A 46 16.79 -0.44 0.19
CA ASN A 46 16.80 -0.24 -1.26
C ASN A 46 18.17 0.23 -1.75
N VAL A 47 18.81 1.14 -1.03
CA VAL A 47 20.18 1.61 -1.33
C VAL A 47 21.16 0.43 -1.33
N LEU A 48 21.03 -0.48 -0.37
CA LEU A 48 21.86 -1.68 -0.25
C LEU A 48 21.43 -2.82 -1.19
N GLY A 49 20.39 -2.64 -2.01
CA GLY A 49 19.87 -3.70 -2.88
C GLY A 49 19.33 -4.90 -2.10
N LYS A 50 18.71 -4.67 -0.94
CA LYS A 50 18.04 -5.68 -0.13
C LYS A 50 16.53 -5.60 -0.31
N ILE A 51 15.88 -6.76 -0.33
CA ILE A 51 14.42 -6.91 -0.34
C ILE A 51 13.95 -7.23 1.09
N GLY A 52 12.80 -6.68 1.48
CA GLY A 52 12.17 -6.94 2.77
C GLY A 52 12.83 -6.21 3.95
N GLY A 53 12.52 -6.68 5.16
CA GLY A 53 12.92 -6.06 6.42
C GLY A 53 12.15 -4.77 6.74
N ASP A 54 12.57 -4.08 7.80
CA ASP A 54 11.92 -2.88 8.34
C ASP A 54 12.90 -1.70 8.46
N ALA A 55 13.56 -1.38 7.34
CA ALA A 55 14.52 -0.28 7.30
C ALA A 55 13.86 1.10 7.28
N ASP A 56 14.58 2.08 7.83
CA ASP A 56 14.25 3.50 7.73
C ASP A 56 14.44 4.04 6.30
N LEU A 57 13.88 5.22 6.05
CA LEU A 57 14.10 5.99 4.82
C LEU A 57 15.55 6.45 4.69
N SER A 58 16.08 6.36 3.47
CA SER A 58 17.32 7.02 3.08
C SER A 58 17.14 8.55 3.10
N PRO A 59 18.22 9.35 3.09
CA PRO A 59 18.11 10.81 2.97
C PRO A 59 17.27 11.25 1.76
N ARG A 60 17.37 10.52 0.63
CA ARG A 60 16.55 10.76 -0.55
C ARG A 60 15.09 10.35 -0.32
N GLY A 61 14.86 9.24 0.37
CA GLY A 61 13.51 8.82 0.79
C GLY A 61 12.81 9.83 1.68
N GLN A 62 13.55 10.45 2.61
CA GLN A 62 13.01 11.51 3.47
C GLN A 62 12.62 12.76 2.66
N GLN A 63 13.47 13.19 1.72
CA GLN A 63 13.14 14.29 0.80
C GLN A 63 11.89 13.99 -0.02
N TYR A 64 11.74 12.74 -0.48
CA TYR A 64 10.53 12.28 -1.16
C TYR A 64 9.30 12.41 -0.26
N GLY A 65 9.35 11.92 0.99
CA GLY A 65 8.25 12.02 1.96
C GLY A 65 7.84 13.47 2.22
N LEU A 66 8.81 14.37 2.39
CA LEU A 66 8.56 15.81 2.54
C LEU A 66 7.90 16.43 1.29
N SER A 67 8.31 16.02 0.09
CA SER A 67 7.68 16.49 -1.15
C SER A 67 6.25 15.97 -1.30
N LEU A 68 6.01 14.71 -0.95
CA LEU A 68 4.69 14.09 -0.96
C LEU A 68 3.75 14.79 0.01
N ALA A 69 4.20 15.02 1.25
CA ALA A 69 3.48 15.77 2.27
C ALA A 69 3.07 17.15 1.78
N ARG A 70 4.03 17.93 1.24
CA ARG A 70 3.74 19.26 0.67
C ARG A 70 2.70 19.19 -0.45
N HIS A 71 2.83 18.22 -1.36
CA HIS A 71 1.90 18.08 -2.47
C HIS A 71 0.48 17.75 -1.99
N MET A 72 0.33 16.76 -1.12
CA MET A 72 -0.98 16.30 -0.63
C MET A 72 -1.66 17.36 0.24
N ASN A 73 -0.90 18.01 1.13
CA ASN A 73 -1.44 19.07 1.99
C ASN A 73 -1.92 20.28 1.16
N ALA A 74 -1.23 20.61 0.06
CA ALA A 74 -1.63 21.70 -0.83
C ALA A 74 -2.94 21.41 -1.60
N GLN A 75 -3.32 20.14 -1.77
CA GLN A 75 -4.58 19.77 -2.43
C GLN A 75 -5.82 20.06 -1.56
N ASN A 76 -5.66 20.25 -0.24
CA ASN A 76 -6.77 20.48 0.72
C ASN A 76 -7.95 19.50 0.53
N ILE A 77 -7.65 18.21 0.35
CA ILE A 77 -8.66 17.18 0.10
C ILE A 77 -9.50 16.99 1.38
N PRO A 78 -10.83 17.21 1.34
CA PRO A 78 -11.68 17.02 2.51
C PRO A 78 -11.75 15.53 2.88
N ASN A 79 -11.70 15.24 4.19
CA ASN A 79 -11.77 13.88 4.73
C ASN A 79 -10.74 12.91 4.11
N LEU A 80 -9.53 13.39 3.84
CA LEU A 80 -8.44 12.54 3.37
C LEU A 80 -8.10 11.49 4.44
N HIS A 81 -8.16 10.22 4.03
CA HIS A 81 -7.66 9.08 4.81
C HIS A 81 -6.35 8.60 4.18
N VAL A 82 -5.33 8.43 5.02
CA VAL A 82 -4.03 7.91 4.62
C VAL A 82 -3.84 6.54 5.23
N TRP A 83 -3.52 5.56 4.40
CA TRP A 83 -3.20 4.21 4.84
C TRP A 83 -1.75 3.89 4.53
N THR A 84 -1.05 3.36 5.52
CA THR A 84 0.31 2.84 5.35
C THR A 84 0.34 1.37 5.74
N SER A 85 1.41 0.68 5.36
CA SER A 85 1.77 -0.56 6.02
C SER A 85 2.21 -0.30 7.47
N GLU A 86 2.55 -1.37 8.20
CA GLU A 86 3.11 -1.26 9.54
C GLU A 86 4.63 -0.98 9.54
N LEU A 87 5.25 -0.95 8.36
CA LEU A 87 6.70 -0.82 8.20
C LEU A 87 7.14 0.64 8.34
N ARG A 88 8.30 0.87 8.98
CA ARG A 88 8.86 2.18 9.31
C ARG A 88 8.94 3.12 8.10
N ARG A 89 9.45 2.63 6.97
CA ARG A 89 9.55 3.40 5.73
C ARG A 89 8.22 3.96 5.22
N THR A 90 7.11 3.24 5.32
CA THR A 90 5.80 3.75 4.86
C THR A 90 5.25 4.78 5.86
N LYS A 91 5.43 4.52 7.16
CA LYS A 91 5.08 5.46 8.24
C LYS A 91 5.82 6.79 8.10
N GLN A 92 7.15 6.75 7.96
CA GLN A 92 8.00 7.93 7.77
C GLN A 92 7.66 8.70 6.49
N THR A 93 7.30 8.00 5.42
CA THR A 93 6.90 8.66 4.15
C THR A 93 5.62 9.48 4.33
N ALA A 94 4.69 9.01 5.17
CA ALA A 94 3.40 9.64 5.40
C ALA A 94 3.38 10.67 6.55
N GLU A 95 4.43 10.71 7.38
CA GLU A 95 4.46 11.46 8.65
C GLU A 95 4.11 12.95 8.51
N GLY A 96 4.46 13.58 7.38
CA GLY A 96 4.16 15.00 7.13
C GLY A 96 2.78 15.30 6.53
N ILE A 97 1.95 14.29 6.25
CA ILE A 97 0.63 14.50 5.63
C ILE A 97 -0.39 14.83 6.73
N ASN A 98 -1.08 15.96 6.57
CA ASN A 98 -2.08 16.47 7.50
C ASN A 98 -3.43 15.77 7.32
N ALA A 99 -3.49 14.50 7.70
CA ALA A 99 -4.66 13.64 7.53
C ALA A 99 -4.72 12.57 8.62
N SER A 100 -5.84 11.86 8.71
CA SER A 100 -5.93 10.66 9.55
C SER A 100 -5.09 9.55 8.92
N ILE A 101 -4.07 9.08 9.66
CA ILE A 101 -3.19 7.98 9.24
C ILE A 101 -3.60 6.71 9.97
N GLN A 102 -3.80 5.61 9.23
CA GLN A 102 -3.98 4.27 9.79
C GLN A 102 -2.92 3.32 9.23
N HIS A 103 -2.41 2.44 10.10
CA HIS A 103 -1.42 1.43 9.74
C HIS A 103 -2.13 0.08 9.61
N LEU A 104 -2.04 -0.53 8.43
CA LEU A 104 -2.79 -1.73 8.09
C LEU A 104 -1.82 -2.88 7.79
N ALA A 105 -1.85 -3.93 8.61
CA ALA A 105 -1.06 -5.14 8.40
C ALA A 105 -1.26 -5.77 6.99
N PRO A 106 -2.46 -5.78 6.39
CA PRO A 106 -2.65 -6.26 5.01
C PRO A 106 -1.90 -5.46 3.93
N LEU A 107 -1.39 -4.26 4.25
CA LEU A 107 -0.57 -3.45 3.36
C LEU A 107 0.94 -3.69 3.55
N ASN A 108 1.34 -4.58 4.47
CA ASN A 108 2.74 -5.01 4.58
C ASN A 108 3.21 -5.61 3.24
N GLU A 109 4.50 -5.45 2.94
CA GLU A 109 5.07 -6.06 1.75
C GLU A 109 4.85 -7.57 1.79
N LEU A 110 4.66 -8.18 0.61
CA LEU A 110 4.52 -9.63 0.50
C LEU A 110 5.64 -10.30 1.28
N ASP A 111 5.28 -11.09 2.30
CA ASP A 111 6.23 -11.77 3.16
C ASP A 111 7.17 -12.61 2.29
N ALA A 112 8.39 -12.15 2.11
CA ALA A 112 9.46 -12.94 1.52
C ALA A 112 9.98 -13.95 2.55
N VAL A 113 9.08 -14.70 3.22
CA VAL A 113 9.35 -15.85 4.12
C VAL A 113 10.35 -15.60 5.26
N CYS A 114 10.89 -14.40 5.41
CA CYS A 114 11.95 -14.09 6.36
C CYS A 114 11.72 -12.67 6.87
N ASN A 115 11.61 -12.51 8.19
CA ASN A 115 11.68 -11.23 8.90
C ASN A 115 13.03 -10.50 8.71
N ASN A 116 13.87 -10.95 7.76
CA ASN A 116 15.22 -10.48 7.51
C ASN A 116 15.29 -9.91 6.09
N SER A 117 15.97 -8.76 5.96
CA SER A 117 16.30 -8.21 4.65
C SER A 117 17.29 -9.13 3.92
N ILE A 118 16.97 -9.56 2.70
CA ILE A 118 17.84 -10.43 1.89
C ILE A 118 18.44 -9.62 0.75
N SER A 119 19.74 -9.73 0.53
CA SER A 119 20.41 -9.08 -0.60
C SER A 119 19.93 -9.69 -1.93
N LEU A 120 19.62 -8.84 -2.91
CA LEU A 120 19.32 -9.23 -4.29
C LEU A 120 20.41 -10.14 -4.88
N SER A 121 21.68 -9.88 -4.55
CA SER A 121 22.81 -10.67 -5.03
C SER A 121 22.84 -12.11 -4.51
N VAL A 122 22.18 -12.38 -3.39
CA VAL A 122 22.03 -13.74 -2.84
C VAL A 122 20.92 -14.48 -3.59
N ILE A 123 19.82 -13.79 -3.89
CA ILE A 123 18.66 -14.37 -4.58
C ILE A 123 18.99 -14.73 -6.04
N THR A 124 19.76 -13.89 -6.73
CA THR A 124 20.19 -14.20 -8.10
C THR A 124 21.14 -15.39 -8.17
N LYS A 125 21.94 -15.62 -7.12
CA LYS A 125 22.83 -16.79 -7.01
C LYS A 125 22.09 -18.08 -6.68
N SER A 126 20.92 -18.02 -6.06
CA SER A 126 20.11 -19.21 -5.75
C SER A 126 19.24 -19.69 -6.92
N GLY A 127 19.42 -19.14 -8.13
CA GLY A 127 18.67 -19.54 -9.33
C GLY A 127 17.25 -18.99 -9.40
N ILE A 128 16.83 -18.18 -8.42
CA ILE A 128 15.54 -17.49 -8.43
C ILE A 128 15.72 -16.15 -9.16
N HIS A 129 15.21 -16.07 -10.39
CA HIS A 129 15.28 -14.87 -11.20
C HIS A 129 14.18 -13.87 -10.77
N ILE A 130 14.49 -12.97 -9.82
CA ILE A 130 13.62 -11.82 -9.53
C ILE A 130 14.02 -10.69 -10.48
N GLN A 131 13.22 -10.45 -11.52
CA GLN A 131 13.33 -9.21 -12.29
C GLN A 131 12.85 -8.06 -11.40
N ALA A 132 13.77 -7.24 -10.88
CA ALA A 132 13.43 -5.97 -10.25
C ALA A 132 12.69 -5.11 -11.26
N ARG A 133 11.39 -4.86 -11.02
CA ARG A 133 10.51 -4.17 -11.96
C ARG A 133 10.75 -2.65 -12.02
N ASP A 134 11.54 -2.12 -11.09
CA ASP A 134 11.89 -0.70 -11.03
C ASP A 134 13.36 -0.49 -11.38
N LYS A 135 13.61 -0.16 -12.65
CA LYS A 135 14.78 0.66 -13.01
C LYS A 135 14.39 2.13 -12.76
N PRO A 136 15.12 2.88 -11.92
CA PRO A 136 14.97 4.33 -11.92
C PRO A 136 15.40 4.85 -13.31
N ARG A 137 14.57 5.72 -13.90
CA ARG A 137 14.99 6.58 -15.01
C ARG A 137 15.90 7.68 -14.49
#